data_AF-A0A952VKI8-F1
#
_entry.id   AF-A0A952VKI8-F1
#
_cell.length_a   1.000
_cell.length_b   1.000
_cell.length_c   1.000
_cell.angle_alpha   90.00
_cell.angle_beta   90.00
_cell.angle_gamma   90.00
#
_symmetry.space_group_name_H-M   'P 1'
#
loop_
_entity.id
_entity.type
_entity.pdbx_description
1 polymer ?
#
loop_
_entity_poly.entity_id
_entity_poly.type
_entity_poly.pdbx_seq_one_letter_code
_entity_poly.pdbx_strand_id
1 'polypeptide(L)'
;MVRSRLKFEFDQNVETRDIEDLVAVATTAVEGLCGRTAMRIDPSIHIATGRRSIEIDDRTDVGRCLARVLTRLAERGIGPSDFHVHRVTANNEYENGEV
;
A
#
# COMPACT_ATOMS: atom_id res chain seq x y z
N MET A 1 10.32 -13.40 14.07
CA MET A 1 9.18 -13.36 13.13
C MET A 1 9.46 -12.21 12.16
N VAL A 2 9.75 -12.51 10.89
CA VAL A 2 10.16 -11.50 9.89
C VAL A 2 8.96 -10.58 9.59
N ARG A 3 9.15 -9.27 9.66
CA ARG A 3 8.12 -8.31 9.21
C ARG A 3 8.00 -8.45 7.70
N SER A 4 6.79 -8.73 7.23
CA SER A 4 6.47 -8.85 5.81
C SER A 4 5.55 -7.69 5.45
N ARG A 5 5.98 -6.88 4.48
CA ARG A 5 5.19 -5.77 3.95
C ARG A 5 5.08 -5.91 2.44
N LEU A 6 3.98 -5.44 1.89
CA LEU A 6 3.83 -5.21 0.45
C LEU A 6 4.09 -3.74 0.17
N LYS A 7 5.04 -3.47 -0.72
CA LYS A 7 5.33 -2.13 -1.23
C LYS A 7 4.74 -2.01 -2.63
N PHE A 8 3.80 -1.09 -2.78
CA PHE A 8 3.29 -0.64 -4.06
C PHE A 8 4.16 0.53 -4.48
N GLU A 9 4.87 0.42 -5.59
CA GLU A 9 5.64 1.50 -6.21
C GLU A 9 4.93 1.95 -7.48
N PHE A 10 4.80 3.26 -7.66
CA PHE A 10 4.10 3.86 -8.79
C PHE A 10 5.09 4.60 -9.69
N ASP A 11 4.84 4.52 -11.00
CA ASP A 11 5.70 5.14 -11.99
C ASP A 11 5.65 6.67 -11.94
N GLN A 12 6.65 7.32 -12.52
CA GLN A 12 6.77 8.78 -12.47
C GLN A 12 5.67 9.53 -13.23
N ASN A 13 5.00 8.85 -14.16
CA ASN A 13 3.86 9.37 -14.92
C ASN A 13 2.56 9.38 -14.09
N VAL A 14 2.49 8.64 -12.98
CA VAL A 14 1.32 8.64 -12.09
C VAL A 14 1.40 9.87 -11.18
N GLU A 15 0.33 10.67 -11.17
CA GLU A 15 0.24 11.82 -10.30
C GLU A 15 0.05 11.38 -8.84
N THR A 16 0.74 12.05 -7.91
CA THR A 16 0.59 11.78 -6.48
C THR A 16 -0.86 11.88 -6.02
N ARG A 17 -1.63 12.79 -6.61
CA ARG A 17 -3.06 12.95 -6.31
C ARG A 17 -3.88 11.71 -6.66
N ASP A 18 -3.62 11.07 -7.80
CA ASP A 18 -4.31 9.84 -8.19
C ASP A 18 -3.99 8.70 -7.22
N ILE A 19 -2.75 8.64 -6.73
CA ILE A 19 -2.32 7.67 -5.70
C ILE A 19 -3.06 7.93 -4.37
N GLU A 20 -3.14 9.19 -3.94
CA GLU A 20 -3.87 9.59 -2.73
C GLU A 20 -5.37 9.26 -2.82
N ASP A 21 -5.99 9.56 -3.97
CA ASP A 21 -7.40 9.26 -4.23
C ASP A 21 -7.65 7.74 -4.25
N LEU A 22 -6.77 6.96 -4.89
CA LEU A 22 -6.83 5.49 -4.86
C LEU A 22 -6.79 4.94 -3.43
N VAL A 23 -5.91 5.47 -2.59
CA VAL A 23 -5.78 5.05 -1.19
C VAL A 23 -6.99 5.43 -0.37
N ALA A 24 -7.53 6.63 -0.55
CA ALA A 24 -8.72 7.08 0.14
C ALA A 24 -9.92 6.18 -0.20
N VAL A 25 -10.10 5.83 -1.48
CA VAL A 25 -11.16 4.93 -1.94
C VAL A 25 -10.95 3.51 -1.39
N ALA A 26 -9.73 2.97 -1.46
CA ALA A 26 -9.42 1.63 -0.95
C ALA A 26 -9.67 1.52 0.56
N THR A 27 -9.24 2.53 1.31
CA THR A 27 -9.44 2.61 2.77
C THR A 27 -10.93 2.66 3.10
N THR A 28 -11.70 3.49 2.40
CA THR A 28 -13.16 3.61 2.60
C THR A 28 -13.87 2.29 2.31
N ALA A 29 -13.49 1.60 1.22
CA ALA A 29 -14.08 0.30 0.88
C ALA A 29 -13.78 -0.76 1.95
N VAL A 30 -12.53 -0.86 2.41
CA VAL A 30 -12.12 -1.81 3.45
C VAL A 30 -12.75 -1.47 4.79
N GLU A 31 -12.94 -0.19 5.11
CA GLU A 31 -13.68 0.22 6.31
C GLU A 31 -15.10 -0.33 6.31
N GLY A 32 -15.78 -0.32 5.16
CA GLY A 32 -17.11 -0.92 5.02
C GLY A 32 -17.12 -2.45 5.17
N LEU A 33 -16.02 -3.13 4.82
CA LEU A 33 -15.90 -4.60 4.89
C LEU A 33 -15.48 -5.09 6.28
N CYS A 34 -14.52 -4.42 6.91
CA CYS A 34 -13.91 -4.84 8.17
C CYS A 34 -14.45 -4.07 9.38
N GLY A 35 -15.17 -2.97 9.16
CA GLY A 35 -15.63 -2.06 10.19
C GLY A 35 -14.55 -1.07 10.64
N ARG A 36 -14.99 0.15 10.97
CA ARG A 36 -14.11 1.27 11.40
C ARG A 36 -13.28 0.94 12.64
N THR A 37 -13.78 0.10 13.54
CA THR A 37 -13.05 -0.31 14.75
C THR A 37 -11.82 -1.14 14.40
N ALA A 38 -11.91 -2.04 13.43
CA ALA A 38 -10.79 -2.87 13.00
C ALA A 38 -9.67 -2.05 12.37
N MET A 39 -10.02 -1.09 11.48
CA MET A 39 -9.01 -0.21 10.86
C MET A 39 -8.29 0.71 11.87
N ARG A 40 -8.92 1.04 13.00
CA ARG A 40 -8.30 1.86 14.05
C ARG A 40 -7.33 1.08 14.94
N ILE A 41 -7.63 -0.18 15.21
CA ILE A 41 -6.79 -1.06 16.05
C ILE A 41 -5.61 -1.60 15.26
N ASP A 42 -5.79 -1.73 13.94
CA ASP A 42 -4.82 -2.32 13.02
C ASP A 42 -4.51 -1.34 11.87
N PRO A 43 -3.64 -0.34 12.10
CA PRO A 43 -3.15 0.52 11.04
C PRO A 43 -2.17 -0.27 10.17
N SER A 44 -2.71 -1.10 9.28
CA SER A 44 -1.93 -1.93 8.38
C SER A 44 -1.37 -1.15 7.19
N ILE A 45 -1.66 0.16 7.07
CA ILE A 45 -1.15 1.03 6.02
C ILE A 45 -0.13 2.01 6.59
N HIS A 46 1.04 2.06 5.96
CA HIS A 46 2.00 3.15 6.11
C HIS A 46 2.08 3.85 4.76
N ILE A 47 1.44 5.01 4.66
CA ILE A 47 1.62 5.92 3.53
C ILE A 47 2.82 6.78 3.90
N ALA A 48 3.93 6.62 3.17
CA ALA A 48 4.97 7.64 3.24
C ALA A 48 4.45 8.86 2.46
N THR A 49 3.80 9.79 3.17
CA THR A 49 3.21 11.00 2.59
C THR A 49 4.21 11.69 1.66
N GLY A 50 3.80 12.00 0.43
CA GLY A 50 4.66 12.62 -0.58
C GLY A 50 5.58 11.67 -1.36
N ARG A 51 5.51 10.35 -1.15
CA ARG A 51 6.23 9.35 -1.96
C ARG A 51 5.28 8.63 -2.92
N ARG A 52 5.79 8.26 -4.10
CA ARG A 52 5.12 7.37 -5.06
C ARG A 52 5.17 5.90 -4.61
N SER A 53 5.00 5.66 -3.31
CA SER A 53 5.00 4.30 -2.77
C SER A 53 4.13 4.17 -1.53
N ILE A 54 3.43 3.05 -1.43
CA ILE A 54 2.58 2.70 -0.28
C ILE A 54 3.07 1.38 0.29
N GLU A 55 3.22 1.30 1.62
CA GLU A 55 3.52 0.06 2.31
C GLU A 55 2.30 -0.45 3.08
N ILE A 56 2.02 -1.74 2.93
CA ILE A 56 0.92 -2.44 3.61
C ILE A 56 1.50 -3.62 4.39
N ASP A 57 1.20 -3.72 5.69
CA ASP A 57 1.50 -4.91 6.49
C ASP A 57 0.48 -6.00 6.15
N ASP A 58 0.92 -7.04 5.43
CA ASP A 58 0.04 -8.10 4.93
C ASP A 58 -0.14 -9.26 5.91
N ARG A 59 0.30 -9.09 7.16
CA ARG A 59 0.13 -10.11 8.22
C ARG A 59 -1.24 -10.07 8.87
N THR A 60 -2.03 -9.02 8.61
CA THR A 60 -3.34 -8.84 9.22
C THR A 60 -4.46 -8.97 8.19
N ASP A 61 -5.67 -9.26 8.66
CA ASP A 61 -6.84 -9.39 7.77
C ASP A 61 -7.18 -8.06 7.08
N VAL A 62 -7.05 -6.95 7.81
CA VAL A 62 -7.25 -5.61 7.27
C VAL A 62 -6.21 -5.31 6.19
N GLY A 63 -4.93 -5.56 6.46
CA GLY A 63 -3.86 -5.33 5.49
C GLY A 63 -3.98 -6.20 4.24
N ARG A 64 -4.33 -7.49 4.39
CA ARG A 64 -4.60 -8.37 3.25
C ARG A 64 -5.80 -7.92 2.43
N CYS A 65 -6.87 -7.46 3.08
CA CYS A 65 -8.04 -6.92 2.40
C CYS A 65 -7.68 -5.66 1.62
N LEU A 66 -6.94 -4.74 2.25
CA LEU A 66 -6.50 -3.49 1.67
C LEU A 66 -5.58 -3.69 0.46
N ALA A 67 -4.58 -4.58 0.56
CA ALA A 67 -3.71 -4.89 -0.58
C ALA A 67 -4.50 -5.40 -1.80
N ARG A 68 -5.50 -6.25 -1.59
CA ARG A 68 -6.36 -6.79 -2.67
C ARG A 68 -7.22 -5.70 -3.31
N VAL A 69 -7.89 -4.89 -2.49
CA VAL A 69 -8.74 -3.81 -2.97
C VAL A 69 -7.91 -2.76 -3.71
N LEU A 70 -6.77 -2.36 -3.14
CA LEU A 70 -5.87 -1.37 -3.74
C LEU A 70 -5.31 -1.87 -5.08
N THR A 71 -4.85 -3.12 -5.15
CA THR A 71 -4.39 -3.72 -6.43
C THR A 71 -5.47 -3.60 -7.50
N ARG A 72 -6.71 -3.97 -7.17
CA ARG A 72 -7.81 -3.95 -8.13
C ARG A 72 -8.20 -2.54 -8.56
N LEU A 73 -8.14 -1.57 -7.65
CA LEU A 73 -8.40 -0.17 -7.97
C LEU A 73 -7.27 0.42 -8.82
N ALA A 74 -6.01 0.12 -8.51
CA ALA A 74 -4.86 0.59 -9.28
C ALA A 74 -4.87 0.05 -10.72
N GLU A 75 -5.10 -1.25 -10.91
CA GLU A 75 -5.25 -1.86 -12.24
C GLU A 75 -6.30 -1.17 -13.12
N ARG A 76 -7.39 -0.70 -12.51
CA ARG A 76 -8.51 -0.07 -13.22
C ARG A 76 -8.39 1.44 -13.33
N GLY A 77 -7.75 2.08 -12.35
CA GLY A 77 -7.72 3.53 -12.19
C GLY A 77 -6.53 4.17 -12.90
N ILE A 78 -5.35 3.56 -12.78
CA ILE A 78 -4.10 4.09 -13.35
C ILE A 78 -3.52 3.19 -14.43
N GLY A 79 -3.76 1.88 -14.35
CA GLY A 79 -3.28 0.90 -15.32
C GLY A 79 -2.38 -0.17 -14.69
N PRO A 80 -2.39 -1.41 -15.20
CA PRO A 80 -1.62 -2.52 -14.63
C PRO A 80 -0.10 -2.40 -14.85
N SER A 81 0.33 -1.54 -15.76
CA SER A 81 1.75 -1.32 -16.07
C SER A 81 2.35 -0.14 -15.31
N ASP A 82 1.53 0.71 -14.69
CA ASP A 82 1.95 1.97 -14.06
C ASP A 82 2.24 1.83 -12.56
N PHE A 83 2.20 0.60 -12.05
CA PHE A 83 2.62 0.28 -10.69
C PHE A 83 3.18 -1.14 -10.58
N HIS A 84 3.99 -1.35 -9.54
CA HIS A 84 4.58 -2.64 -9.21
C HIS A 84 4.38 -2.95 -7.73
N VAL A 85 4.21 -4.24 -7.42
CA VAL A 85 4.03 -4.72 -6.05
C VAL A 85 5.18 -5.64 -5.68
N HIS A 86 5.94 -5.25 -4.67
CA HIS A 86 7.08 -6.01 -4.16
C HIS A 86 6.88 -6.39 -2.71
N ARG A 87 7.36 -7.57 -2.33
CA ARG A 87 7.41 -7.97 -0.92
C ARG A 87 8.70 -7.44 -0.29
N VAL A 88 8.56 -6.64 0.75
CA VAL A 88 9.68 -6.12 1.54
C VAL A 88 9.79 -6.93 2.82
N THR A 89 10.95 -7.56 3.01
CA THR A 89 11.35 -8.19 4.27
C THR A 89 12.38 -7.31 4.96
N ALA A 90 12.33 -7.21 6.28
CA ALA A 90 13.18 -6.33 7.11
C ALA A 90 14.71 -6.58 7.05
N ASN A 91 15.23 -7.30 6.05
CA ASN A 91 16.65 -7.58 5.83
C ASN A 91 17.31 -6.71 4.75
N ASN A 92 16.59 -5.76 4.14
CA ASN A 92 17.08 -4.98 2.99
C ASN A 92 17.19 -3.46 3.22
N GLU A 93 17.27 -3.01 4.48
CA GLU A 93 17.45 -1.58 4.83
C GLU A 93 18.92 -1.17 5.04
N TYR A 94 19.90 -2.01 4.67
CA TYR A 94 21.33 -1.69 4.75
C TYR A 94 22.10 -2.12 3.50
N GLU A 95 21.74 -1.59 2.34
CA GLU A 95 22.65 -1.56 1.17
C GLU A 95 22.06 -0.56 0.18
N ASN A 96 22.33 0.74 0.40
CA ASN A 96 22.42 1.82 -0.59
C ASN A 96 22.16 3.17 0.09
N GLY A 97 23.23 3.79 0.59
CA GLY A 97 23.18 5.21 0.95
C GLY A 97 24.16 5.60 2.06
N GLU A 98 25.46 5.58 1.77
CA GLU A 98 26.42 6.67 2.08
C GLU A 98 27.88 6.18 1.88
N VAL A 99 28.49 6.61 0.79
CA VAL A 99 29.90 7.05 0.69
C VAL A 99 29.95 8.30 -0.17
#